data_AF-J2XM91-F1
#
_entry.id   AF-J2XM91-F1
#
_cell.length_a   1.000
_cell.length_b   1.000
_cell.length_c   1.000
_cell.angle_alpha   90.00
_cell.angle_beta   90.00
_cell.angle_gamma   90.00
#
_symmetry.space_group_name_H-M   'P 1'
#
loop_
_entity.id
_entity.type
_entity.pdbx_description
1 polymer ?
#
loop_
_entity_poly.entity_id
_entity_poly.type
_entity_poly.pdbx_seq_one_letter_code
_entity_poly.pdbx_strand_id
1 'polypeptide(L)'
;MNQKRTRVPLPHPPPYRPSRTTYWLTILAALLIVFGIGASIWMLVDSWLTGSITTNNRGPRSTYTLALQPRRFWVEFVSQSIGTVFLLAFSVFCLWVYRKVQEPVHTPKSKRRTKKT
;
A
#
# COMPACT_ATOMS: atom_id res chain seq x y z
N MET A 1 -11.56 60.07 12.55
CA MET A 1 -10.76 59.35 11.53
C MET A 1 -11.05 57.86 11.64
N ASN A 2 -11.64 57.25 10.62
CA ASN A 2 -12.00 55.82 10.64
C ASN A 2 -11.10 55.08 9.65
N GLN A 3 -10.02 54.51 10.15
CA GLN A 3 -9.04 53.77 9.36
C GLN A 3 -9.62 52.36 9.11
N LYS A 4 -10.36 52.20 8.01
CA LYS A 4 -10.82 50.88 7.54
C LYS A 4 -9.59 50.01 7.34
N ARG A 5 -9.34 49.11 8.30
CA ARG A 5 -8.25 48.13 8.32
C ARG A 5 -8.35 47.27 7.06
N THR A 6 -7.53 47.59 6.05
CA THR A 6 -7.42 46.82 4.81
C THR A 6 -6.90 45.44 5.18
N ARG A 7 -7.80 44.45 5.28
CA ARG A 7 -7.42 43.05 5.51
C ARG A 7 -6.84 42.54 4.20
N VAL A 8 -5.52 42.58 4.07
CA VAL A 8 -4.81 41.91 2.99
C VAL A 8 -5.04 40.42 3.18
N PRO A 9 -5.68 39.71 2.23
CA PRO A 9 -5.85 38.27 2.34
C PRO A 9 -4.47 37.61 2.34
N LEU A 10 -4.19 36.79 3.35
CA LEU A 10 -2.94 36.02 3.40
C LEU A 10 -2.89 35.08 2.18
N PRO A 11 -1.71 34.92 1.55
CA PRO A 11 -1.55 33.96 0.49
C PRO A 11 -1.83 32.56 1.05
N HIS A 12 -2.75 31.84 0.41
CA HIS A 12 -2.96 30.41 0.64
C HIS A 12 -1.64 29.65 0.46
N PRO A 13 -1.32 28.68 1.34
CA PRO A 13 -0.13 27.86 1.19
C PRO A 13 -0.18 27.09 -0.14
N PRO A 14 0.97 26.91 -0.81
CA PRO A 14 1.01 26.15 -2.04
C PRO A 14 0.53 24.71 -1.79
N PRO A 15 -0.16 24.09 -2.75
CA PRO A 15 -0.57 22.70 -2.64
C PRO A 15 0.66 21.81 -2.43
N TYR A 16 0.53 20.82 -1.55
CA TYR A 16 1.61 19.86 -1.30
C TYR A 16 2.03 19.18 -2.60
N ARG A 17 3.33 19.17 -2.86
CA ARG A 17 3.92 18.47 -4.01
C ARG A 17 4.96 17.49 -3.48
N PRO A 18 4.80 16.17 -3.70
CA PRO A 18 5.83 15.21 -3.32
C PRO A 18 7.12 15.50 -4.08
N SER A 19 8.26 15.33 -3.41
CA SER A 19 9.56 15.38 -4.08
C SER A 19 9.71 14.20 -5.04
N ARG A 20 10.62 14.33 -6.02
CA ARG A 20 10.92 13.23 -6.97
C ARG A 20 11.35 11.95 -6.23
N THR A 21 12.14 12.09 -5.18
CA THR A 21 12.61 10.95 -4.38
C THR A 21 11.46 10.26 -3.66
N THR A 22 10.57 11.01 -3.02
CA THR A 22 9.37 10.44 -2.38
C THR A 22 8.49 9.71 -3.40
N TYR A 23 8.28 10.28 -4.59
CA TYR A 23 7.53 9.64 -5.65
C TYR A 23 8.13 8.28 -6.07
N TRP A 24 9.43 8.24 -6.37
CA TRP A 24 10.10 6.99 -6.75
C TRP A 24 10.11 5.95 -5.62
N LEU A 25 10.30 6.38 -4.37
CA LEU A 25 10.22 5.50 -3.20
C LEU A 25 8.81 4.90 -3.04
N THR A 26 7.75 5.69 -3.28
CA THR A 26 6.37 5.15 -3.24
C THR A 26 6.12 4.12 -4.33
N ILE A 27 6.64 4.33 -5.54
CA ILE A 27 6.56 3.34 -6.63
C ILE A 27 7.32 2.08 -6.26
N LEU A 28 8.56 2.21 -5.78
CA LEU A 28 9.37 1.08 -5.38
C LEU A 28 8.69 0.26 -4.28
N ALA A 29 8.15 0.92 -3.25
CA ALA A 29 7.39 0.26 -2.20
C ALA A 29 6.17 -0.50 -2.75
N ALA A 30 5.41 0.10 -3.67
CA ALA A 30 4.27 -0.56 -4.30
C ALA A 30 4.70 -1.80 -5.10
N LEU A 31 5.80 -1.71 -5.86
CA LEU A 31 6.34 -2.85 -6.61
C LEU A 31 6.80 -3.98 -5.68
N LEU A 32 7.49 -3.66 -4.58
CA LEU A 32 7.94 -4.66 -3.61
C LEU A 32 6.76 -5.35 -2.90
N ILE A 33 5.68 -4.61 -2.60
CA ILE A 33 4.46 -5.18 -2.02
C ILE A 33 3.80 -6.15 -3.00
N VAL A 34 3.60 -5.74 -4.26
CA VAL A 34 3.01 -6.59 -5.31
C VAL A 34 3.86 -7.84 -5.53
N PHE A 35 5.18 -7.67 -5.60
CA PHE A 35 6.12 -8.79 -5.72
C PHE A 35 6.03 -9.74 -4.52
N GLY A 36 6.00 -9.20 -3.29
CA GLY A 36 5.87 -10.01 -2.07
C GLY A 36 4.59 -10.83 -2.05
N ILE A 37 3.46 -10.23 -2.40
CA ILE A 37 2.17 -10.93 -2.52
C ILE A 37 2.23 -12.01 -3.59
N GLY A 38 2.74 -11.68 -4.78
CA GLY A 38 2.85 -12.62 -5.89
C GLY A 38 3.73 -13.82 -5.53
N ALA A 39 4.89 -13.57 -4.91
CA ALA A 39 5.79 -14.61 -4.43
C ALA A 39 5.12 -15.48 -3.36
N SER A 40 4.39 -14.90 -2.40
CA SER A 40 3.67 -15.68 -1.37
C SER A 40 2.59 -16.57 -1.98
N ILE A 41 1.79 -16.05 -2.92
CA ILE A 41 0.76 -16.83 -3.62
C ILE A 41 1.41 -17.96 -4.42
N TRP A 42 2.48 -17.65 -5.15
CA TRP A 42 3.23 -18.65 -5.92
C TRP A 42 3.74 -19.78 -5.02
N MET A 43 4.38 -19.46 -3.89
CA MET A 43 4.88 -20.47 -2.94
C MET A 43 3.77 -21.35 -2.37
N LEU A 44 2.57 -20.79 -2.10
CA LEU A 44 1.42 -21.58 -1.65
C LEU A 44 0.93 -22.53 -2.74
N VAL A 45 0.81 -22.06 -3.99
CA VAL A 45 0.40 -22.90 -5.12
C VAL A 45 1.43 -24.01 -5.36
N ASP A 46 2.71 -23.68 -5.36
CA ASP A 46 3.79 -24.65 -5.50
C ASP A 46 3.79 -25.69 -4.37
N SER A 47 3.59 -25.24 -3.13
CA SER A 47 3.51 -26.13 -1.96
C SER A 47 2.31 -27.07 -2.02
N TRP A 48 1.19 -26.59 -2.57
CA TRP A 48 0.00 -27.40 -2.80
C TRP A 48 0.22 -28.47 -3.87
N LEU A 49 0.85 -28.10 -4.99
CA LEU A 49 1.13 -29.01 -6.10
C LEU A 49 2.18 -30.07 -5.74
N THR A 50 3.25 -29.66 -5.06
CA THR A 50 4.34 -30.57 -4.65
C THR A 50 4.02 -31.36 -3.40
N GLY A 51 3.02 -30.93 -2.61
CA GLY A 51 2.72 -31.50 -1.30
C GLY A 51 3.87 -31.31 -0.30
N SER A 52 4.71 -30.29 -0.50
CA SER A 52 5.82 -29.96 0.40
C SER A 52 5.78 -28.48 0.76
N ILE A 53 6.01 -28.15 2.03
CA ILE A 53 6.00 -26.76 2.49
C ILE A 53 7.22 -26.49 3.36
N THR A 54 7.88 -25.38 3.10
CA THR A 54 9.04 -24.93 3.88
C THR A 54 8.65 -23.80 4.82
N THR A 55 9.12 -23.87 6.06
CA THR A 55 8.88 -22.82 7.06
C THR A 55 9.54 -21.51 6.64
N ASN A 56 8.81 -20.39 6.73
CA ASN A 56 9.31 -19.05 6.41
C ASN A 56 9.75 -18.26 7.67
N ASN A 57 10.15 -18.98 8.71
CA ASN A 57 10.46 -18.41 10.02
C ASN A 57 11.92 -17.95 10.05
N ARG A 58 12.27 -17.02 10.96
CA ARG A 58 13.67 -16.60 11.21
C ARG A 58 14.56 -17.71 11.80
N GLY A 59 13.99 -18.83 12.22
CA GLY A 59 14.71 -19.98 12.79
C GLY A 59 15.21 -20.98 11.74
N PRO A 60 15.70 -22.15 12.17
CA PRO A 60 16.14 -23.20 11.26
C PRO A 60 14.98 -23.61 10.33
N ARG A 61 15.25 -23.57 9.03
CA ARG A 61 14.25 -23.91 8.01
C ARG A 61 13.98 -25.40 8.03
N SER A 62 12.71 -25.76 8.16
CA SER A 62 12.23 -27.13 8.08
C SER A 62 11.28 -27.28 6.91
N THR A 63 11.36 -28.41 6.21
CA THR A 63 10.42 -28.75 5.13
C THR A 63 9.53 -29.89 5.60
N TYR A 64 8.23 -29.69 5.53
CA TYR A 64 7.22 -30.68 5.88
C TYR A 64 6.56 -31.19 4.60
N THR A 65 6.35 -32.50 4.51
CA THR A 65 5.65 -33.11 3.37
C THR A 65 4.30 -33.64 3.80
N LEU A 66 3.33 -33.58 2.90
CA LEU A 66 1.97 -34.07 3.11
C LEU A 66 1.96 -35.58 3.39
N ALA A 67 2.85 -36.34 2.74
CA ALA A 67 2.94 -37.79 2.87
C ALA A 67 3.48 -38.25 4.23
N LEU A 68 4.48 -37.56 4.80
CA LEU A 68 5.10 -37.97 6.06
C LEU A 68 4.49 -37.26 7.27
N GLN A 69 4.12 -35.99 7.12
CA GLN A 69 3.72 -35.13 8.25
C GLN A 69 2.50 -34.26 7.88
N PRO A 70 1.34 -34.87 7.55
CA PRO A 70 0.19 -34.16 7.02
C PRO A 70 -0.32 -33.07 7.95
N ARG A 71 -0.38 -33.34 9.26
CA ARG A 71 -0.84 -32.34 10.25
C ARG A 71 0.06 -31.11 10.29
N ARG A 72 1.38 -31.28 10.24
CA ARG A 72 2.34 -30.16 10.26
C ARG A 72 2.31 -29.39 8.95
N PHE A 73 2.20 -30.09 7.83
CA PHE A 73 2.00 -29.48 6.52
C PHE A 73 0.79 -28.55 6.52
N TRP A 74 -0.38 -29.02 6.96
CA TRP A 74 -1.61 -28.22 6.97
C TRP A 74 -1.54 -27.02 7.91
N VAL A 75 -0.95 -27.18 9.10
CA VAL A 75 -0.77 -26.07 10.04
C VAL A 75 0.09 -24.97 9.43
N GLU A 76 1.22 -25.35 8.83
CA GLU A 76 2.13 -24.40 8.18
C GLU A 76 1.47 -23.75 6.95
N PHE A 77 0.77 -24.54 6.13
CA PHE A 77 0.08 -24.07 4.94
C PHE A 77 -1.01 -23.04 5.27
N VAL A 78 -1.83 -23.33 6.27
CA VAL A 78 -2.87 -22.41 6.74
C VAL A 78 -2.25 -21.15 7.36
N SER A 79 -1.18 -21.28 8.14
CA SER A 79 -0.47 -20.14 8.72
C SER A 79 0.08 -19.20 7.64
N GLN A 80 0.76 -19.74 6.62
CA GLN A 80 1.29 -18.95 5.51
C GLN A 80 0.17 -18.36 4.63
N SER A 81 -0.94 -19.07 4.47
CA SER A 81 -2.14 -18.57 3.79
C SER A 81 -2.74 -17.37 4.53
N ILE A 82 -2.88 -17.45 5.85
CA ILE A 82 -3.37 -16.35 6.69
C ILE A 82 -2.46 -15.12 6.52
N GLY A 83 -1.14 -15.29 6.61
CA GLY A 83 -0.19 -14.20 6.40
C GLY A 83 -0.33 -13.52 5.02
N THR A 84 -0.55 -14.32 3.97
CA THR A 84 -0.75 -13.82 2.61
C THR A 84 -2.05 -13.02 2.48
N VAL A 85 -3.14 -13.49 3.09
CA VAL A 85 -4.42 -12.77 3.13
C VAL A 85 -4.29 -11.46 3.92
N PHE A 86 -3.56 -11.45 5.03
CA PHE A 86 -3.27 -10.23 5.77
C PHE A 86 -2.49 -9.21 4.94
N LEU A 87 -1.49 -9.64 4.16
CA LEU A 87 -0.75 -8.76 3.25
C LEU A 87 -1.64 -8.17 2.16
N LEU A 88 -2.54 -8.97 1.59
CA LEU A 88 -3.54 -8.49 0.63
C LEU A 88 -4.46 -7.43 1.26
N ALA A 89 -5.03 -7.73 2.42
CA ALA A 89 -5.92 -6.82 3.14
C ALA A 89 -5.21 -5.51 3.51
N PHE A 90 -3.97 -5.60 4.01
CA PHE A 90 -3.14 -4.45 4.34
C PHE A 90 -2.85 -3.59 3.09
N SER A 91 -2.57 -4.21 1.95
CA SER A 91 -2.31 -3.50 0.70
C SER A 91 -3.55 -2.75 0.21
N VAL A 92 -4.73 -3.36 0.30
CA VAL A 92 -6.01 -2.71 0.00
C VAL A 92 -6.25 -1.53 0.95
N PHE A 93 -5.97 -1.71 2.25
CA PHE A 93 -6.09 -0.65 3.24
C PHE A 93 -5.16 0.53 2.95
N CYS A 94 -3.89 0.29 2.65
CA CYS A 94 -2.94 1.33 2.26
C CYS A 94 -3.41 2.09 1.01
N LEU A 95 -3.94 1.38 0.01
CA LEU A 95 -4.49 2.01 -1.20
C LEU A 95 -5.72 2.86 -0.89
N TRP A 96 -6.60 2.39 -0.01
CA TRP A 96 -7.77 3.15 0.44
C TRP A 96 -7.36 4.45 1.16
N VAL A 97 -6.40 4.38 2.10
CA VAL A 97 -5.86 5.56 2.79
C VAL A 97 -5.21 6.52 1.80
N TYR A 98 -4.38 6.00 0.88
CA TYR A 98 -3.74 6.81 -0.16
C TYR A 98 -4.76 7.57 -1.00
N ARG A 99 -5.85 6.92 -1.41
CA ARG A 99 -6.94 7.58 -2.14
C ARG A 99 -7.62 8.67 -1.32
N LYS A 100 -7.87 8.44 -0.02
CA LYS A 100 -8.49 9.42 0.87
C LYS A 100 -7.62 10.66 1.10
N VAL A 101 -6.31 10.49 1.19
CA VAL A 101 -5.36 11.60 1.30
C VAL A 101 -5.24 12.39 -0.01
N GLN A 102 -5.42 11.73 -1.14
CA GLN A 102 -5.35 12.32 -2.49
C GLN A 102 -6.66 12.98 -2.94
N GLU A 103 -7.79 12.84 -2.21
CA GLU A 103 -9.03 13.54 -2.55
C GLU A 103 -8.77 15.05 -2.54
N PRO A 104 -8.81 15.73 -3.72
CA PRO A 104 -8.57 17.16 -3.75
C PRO A 104 -9.75 17.84 -3.05
N VAL A 105 -9.47 18.61 -2.00
CA VAL A 105 -10.41 19.62 -1.49
C VAL A 105 -10.87 20.41 -2.71
N HIS A 106 -12.14 20.24 -3.08
CA HIS A 106 -12.76 20.92 -4.22
C HIS A 106 -12.44 22.42 -4.10
N THR A 107 -11.47 22.90 -4.88
CA THR A 107 -11.22 24.33 -4.98
C THR A 107 -12.37 24.91 -5.80
N PRO A 108 -13.18 25.83 -5.25
CA PRO A 108 -14.24 26.44 -6.04
C PRO A 108 -13.61 27.15 -7.23
N LYS A 109 -14.09 26.83 -8.44
CA LYS A 109 -13.64 27.39 -9.72
C LYS A 109 -13.35 28.89 -9.57
N SER A 110 -12.07 29.26 -9.58
CA SER A 110 -11.66 30.66 -9.63
C SER A 110 -12.26 31.27 -10.89
N LYS A 111 -13.19 32.22 -10.72
CA LYS A 111 -13.81 32.95 -11.83
C LYS A 111 -12.70 33.68 -12.57
N ARG A 112 -12.38 33.18 -13.76
CA ARG A 112 -11.53 33.82 -14.77
C ARG A 112 -12.02 35.26 -14.95
N ARG A 113 -11.30 36.25 -14.43
CA ARG A 113 -11.57 37.67 -14.73
C ARG A 113 -11.22 37.88 -16.20
N THR A 114 -12.25 37.94 -17.04
CA THR A 114 -12.13 38.41 -18.42
C THR A 114 -11.67 39.87 -18.38
N LYS A 115 -10.45 40.12 -18.83
CA LYS A 115 -9.95 41.48 -19.06
C LYS A 115 -10.65 42.00 -20.30
N LYS A 116 -11.65 42.88 -20.14
CA LYS A 116 -12.20 43.67 -21.24
C LYS A 116 -11.16 44.73 -21.60
N THR A 117 -10.59 44.58 -22.79
CA THR A 117 -10.00 45.68 -23.57
C THR A 117 -11.08 46.65 -24.01
#